data_AF-Q7U6E7-F1
#
_entry.id   AF-Q7U6E7-F1
#
_cell.length_a   1.000
_cell.length_b   1.000
_cell.length_c   1.000
_cell.angle_alpha   90.00
_cell.angle_beta   90.00
_cell.angle_gamma   90.00
#
_symmetry.space_group_name_H-M   'P 1'
#
loop_
_entity.id
_entity.type
_entity.pdbx_description
1 polymer ?
#
loop_
_entity_poly.entity_id
_entity_poly.type
_entity_poly.pdbx_seq_one_letter_code
_entity_poly.pdbx_strand_id
1 'polypeptide(L)' 'MQEWTDEFIRHAQQELVATVKDWQYDYGPTDEECAAMLLWMALRLKPDLNLGPDVMKQPASSDVAQRPGMNPESHR' A
#
# COMPACT_ATOMS: atom_id res chain seq x y z
N MET A 1 -22.63 -3.98 1.05
CA MET A 1 -21.22 -4.36 0.83
C MET A 1 -20.61 -3.18 0.09
N GLN A 2 -19.66 -2.45 0.68
CA GLN A 2 -18.98 -1.39 -0.07
C GLN A 2 -18.26 -2.05 -1.26
N GLU A 3 -18.38 -1.45 -2.44
CA GLU A 3 -17.62 -1.91 -3.59
C GLU A 3 -16.13 -1.77 -3.29
N TRP A 4 -15.34 -2.75 -3.75
CA TRP A 4 -13.87 -2.71 -3.71
C TRP A 4 -13.35 -1.67 -4.70
N THR A 5 -13.67 -0.40 -4.44
CA THR A 5 -13.22 0.75 -5.21
C THR A 5 -11.83 1.15 -4.75
N ASP A 6 -11.08 1.84 -5.63
CA ASP A 6 -9.77 2.39 -5.29
C ASP A 6 -9.84 3.29 -4.05
N GLU A 7 -10.94 4.03 -3.90
CA GLU A 7 -11.17 4.92 -2.76
C GLU A 7 -11.38 4.15 -1.45
N PHE A 8 -12.10 3.03 -1.50
CA PHE A 8 -12.24 2.14 -0.36
C PHE A 8 -10.89 1.53 0.05
N ILE A 9 -10.12 1.05 -0.94
CA ILE A 9 -8.80 0.46 -0.70
C ILE A 9 -7.86 1.50 -0.07
N ARG A 10 -7.86 2.73 -0.60
CA ARG A 10 -7.05 3.84 -0.09
C ARG A 10 -7.39 4.16 1.37
N HIS A 11 -8.67 4.26 1.71
CA HIS A 11 -9.08 4.49 3.09
C HIS A 11 -8.69 3.35 4.01
N ALA A 12 -8.93 2.10 3.61
CA ALA A 12 -8.56 0.92 4.41
C ALA A 12 -7.05 0.87 4.69
N GLN A 13 -6.21 1.23 3.70
CA GLN A 13 -4.76 1.33 3.90
C GLN A 13 -4.39 2.43 4.90
N GLN A 14 -5.02 3.59 4.83
CA GLN A 14 -4.77 4.69 5.77
C GLN A 14 -5.13 4.31 7.21
N GLU A 15 -6.29 3.69 7.40
CA GLU A 15 -6.75 3.20 8.71
C GLU A 15 -5.82 2.13 9.27
N LEU A 16 -5.34 1.21 8.42
CA LEU A 16 -4.37 0.20 8.83
C LEU A 16 -3.04 0.84 9.28
N VAL A 17 -2.54 1.82 8.53
CA VAL A 17 -1.31 2.55 8.89
C VAL A 17 -1.48 3.32 10.19
N ALA A 18 -2.63 3.97 10.41
CA ALA A 18 -2.93 4.63 11.68
C ALA A 18 -2.94 3.64 12.84
N THR A 19 -3.60 2.50 12.67
CA THR A 19 -3.63 1.42 13.67
C THR A 19 -2.24 0.92 14.04
N VAL A 20 -1.37 0.72 13.05
CA VAL A 20 0.03 0.31 13.30
C VAL A 20 0.79 1.38 14.09
N LYS A 21 0.61 2.67 13.75
CA LYS A 21 1.25 3.77 14.48
C LYS A 21 0.80 3.84 15.94
N ASP A 22 -0.50 3.62 16.18
CA ASP A 22 -1.02 3.59 17.55
C ASP A 22 -0.43 2.42 18.33
N TRP A 23 -0.31 1.23 17.72
CA TRP A 23 0.36 0.09 18.36
C TRP A 23 1.82 0.37 18.70
N GLN A 24 2.55 1.01 17.78
CA GLN A 24 3.94 1.42 18.00
C GLN A 24 4.05 2.41 19.15
N TYR A 25 3.15 3.40 19.20
CA TYR A 25 3.13 4.39 20.26
C TYR A 25 2.82 3.78 21.63
N ASP A 26 1.82 2.90 21.69
CA ASP A 26 1.32 2.34 22.95
C ASP A 26 2.22 1.23 23.52
N TYR A 27 2.83 0.40 22.66
CA TYR A 27 3.51 -0.83 23.08
C TYR A 27 5.00 -0.88 22.73
N GLY A 28 5.51 0.07 21.95
CA GLY A 28 6.90 0.13 21.49
C GLY A 28 7.39 -0.95 20.51
N PRO A 29 6.56 -1.72 19.78
CA PRO A 29 7.07 -2.65 18.77
C PRO A 29 7.80 -1.89 17.65
N THR A 30 8.83 -2.52 17.12
CA THR A 30 9.54 -2.08 15.93
C THR A 30 8.71 -2.34 14.65
N ASP A 31 9.08 -1.69 13.55
CA ASP A 31 8.45 -1.94 12.24
C ASP A 31 8.49 -3.42 11.84
N GLU A 32 9.59 -4.12 12.16
CA GLU A 32 9.77 -5.55 11.89
C GLU A 32 8.78 -6.42 12.68
N GLU A 33 8.59 -6.12 13.96
CA GLU A 33 7.64 -6.82 14.83
C GLU A 33 6.19 -6.57 14.39
N CYS A 34 5.85 -5.33 14.01
CA CYS A 34 4.56 -4.99 13.41
C CYS A 34 4.32 -5.76 12.11
N ALA A 35 5.30 -5.80 11.21
CA ALA A 35 5.21 -6.53 9.95
C ALA A 35 5.02 -8.04 10.16
N ALA A 36 5.77 -8.64 11.10
CA ALA A 36 5.63 -10.06 11.44
C ALA A 36 4.23 -10.39 11.99
N MET A 37 3.67 -9.53 12.85
CA MET A 37 2.33 -9.72 13.40
C MET A 37 1.23 -9.61 12.34
N LEU A 38 1.34 -8.63 11.44
CA LEU A 38 0.41 -8.47 10.32
C LEU A 38 0.49 -9.65 9.36
N LEU A 39 1.70 -10.14 9.06
CA LEU A 39 1.92 -11.33 8.26
C LEU A 39 1.30 -12.57 8.91
N TRP A 40 1.52 -12.76 10.22
CA TRP A 40 0.90 -13.85 10.98
C TRP A 40 -0.63 -13.80 10.88
N MET A 41 -1.23 -12.62 11.04
CA MET A 41 -2.68 -12.46 10.95
C MET A 41 -3.20 -12.75 9.53
N ALA A 42 -2.51 -12.28 8.50
CA ALA A 42 -2.85 -12.56 7.11
C ALA A 42 -2.84 -14.07 6.80
N LEU A 43 -1.81 -14.78 7.23
CA LEU A 43 -1.70 -16.24 7.08
C LEU A 43 -2.79 -16.98 7.87
N ARG A 44 -3.21 -16.48 9.03
CA ARG A 44 -4.33 -17.07 9.78
C ARG A 44 -5.67 -16.89 9.09
N LEU A 45 -5.90 -15.73 8.47
CA LEU A 45 -7.15 -15.44 7.75
C LEU A 45 -7.21 -16.16 6.40
N LYS A 46 -6.08 -16.36 5.75
CA LYS A 46 -5.96 -17.06 4.47
C LYS A 46 -4.80 -18.06 4.51
N PRO A 47 -5.04 -19.29 5.00
CA PRO A 47 -3.99 -20.30 5.19
C PRO A 47 -3.30 -20.76 3.90
N ASP A 48 -3.96 -20.62 2.76
CA ASP A 48 -3.48 -20.92 1.41
C ASP A 48 -2.76 -19.73 0.75
N LEU A 49 -2.58 -18.62 1.48
CA LEU A 49 -1.90 -17.44 0.98
C LEU A 49 -0.42 -17.75 0.70
N ASN A 50 -0.09 -17.90 -0.57
CA ASN A 50 1.28 -18.12 -1.03
C ASN A 50 1.97 -16.77 -1.31
N LEU A 51 2.63 -16.22 -0.30
CA LEU A 51 3.48 -15.04 -0.43
C LEU A 51 4.88 -15.48 -0.88
N GLY A 52 5.02 -15.78 -2.18
CA GLY A 52 6.32 -16.00 -2.77
C GLY A 52 7.20 -14.74 -2.72
N PRO A 53 8.53 -14.86 -2.72
CA PRO A 53 9.46 -13.71 -2.70
C PRO A 53 9.25 -12.73 -3.86
N ASP A 54 8.59 -13.17 -4.94
CA ASP A 54 8.30 -12.35 -6.11
C ASP A 54 7.07 -11.43 -5.95
N VAL A 55 6.21 -11.67 -4.93
CA VAL A 55 5.02 -10.83 -4.67
C VAL A 55 5.39 -9.47 -4.08
N MET A 56 6.51 -9.37 -3.35
CA MET A 56 6.98 -8.11 -2.74
C MET A 56 7.95 -7.31 -3.62
N LYS A 57 8.28 -7.81 -4.83
CA LYS A 57 9.02 -7.01 -5.82
C LYS A 57 8.04 -6.05 -6.51
N GLN A 58 7.79 -4.89 -5.90
CA GLN A 58 7.28 -3.77 -6.68
C GLN A 58 8.39 -3.29 -7.64
N PRO A 59 8.08 -3.01 -8.92
CA PRO A 59 8.96 -2.18 -9.73
C PRO A 59 8.99 -0.80 -9.09
N ALA A 60 10.20 -0.27 -8.84
CA ALA A 60 10.37 1.12 -8.47
C ALA A 60 9.61 1.99 -9.47
N SER A 61 8.74 2.86 -8.96
CA SER A 61 7.86 3.72 -9.74
C SER A 61 8.64 4.44 -10.86
N SER A 62 8.51 3.96 -12.09
CA SER A 62 8.92 4.67 -13.29
C SER A 62 7.66 5.17 -13.97
N ASP A 63 7.19 6.35 -13.54
CA ASP A 63 6.35 7.22 -14.38
C ASP A 63 6.62 8.68 -13.99
N VAL A 64 7.86 9.11 -14.22
CA VAL A 64 8.21 10.52 -14.50
C VAL A 64 8.91 10.55 -15.86
N ALA A 65 8.15 10.29 -16.91
CA ALA A 65 8.54 10.46 -18.31
C ALA A 65 7.25 10.26 -19.13
N GLN A 66 6.71 11.11 -19.99
CA GLN A 66 7.10 12.33 -20.67
C GLN A 66 5.79 13.10 -20.93
N ARG A 67 5.75 14.42 -20.75
CA ARG A 67 4.76 15.26 -21.47
C ARG A 67 5.37 15.63 -22.82
N PRO A 68 4.83 15.19 -23.98
CA PRO A 68 5.24 15.71 -25.27
C PRO A 68 4.53 17.03 -25.56
N GLY A 69 5.33 18.07 -25.84
CA GLY A 69 5.02 19.18 -26.73
C GLY A 69 3.73 19.97 -26.48
N MET A 70 3.81 21.05 -25.70
CA MET A 70 2.85 22.15 -25.79
C MET A 70 3.36 23.13 -26.87
N ASN A 71 2.74 23.08 -28.05
CA ASN A 71 2.98 24.03 -29.14
C ASN A 71 2.27 25.36 -28.82
N PRO A 72 2.98 26.51 -28.69
CA PRO A 72 2.36 27.76 -28.30
C PRO A 72 1.94 28.55 -29.55
N GLU A 73 0.96 28.07 -30.32
CA GLU A 73 0.35 28.91 -31.37
C GLU A 73 -0.98 28.35 -31.86
N SER A 74 -2.05 28.64 -31.10
CA SER A 74 -3.39 28.73 -31.66
C SER A 74 -4.30 29.50 -30.70
N HIS A 75 -5.03 30.48 -31.24
CA HIS A 75 -6.08 31.31 -30.63
C HIS A 75 -5.62 32.64 -30.00
N ARG A 76 -5.30 33.65 -30.83
CA ARG A 76 -6.24 34.73 -31.21
C ARG A 76 -5.62 35.69 -32.21
#